data_AF-A0A842X038-F1
#
_entry.id   AF-A0A842X038-F1
#
_cell.length_a   1.000
_cell.length_b   1.000
_cell.length_c   1.000
_cell.angle_alpha   90.00
_cell.angle_beta   90.00
_cell.angle_gamma   90.00
#
_symmetry.space_group_name_H-M   'P 1'
#
loop_
_entity.id
_entity.type
_entity.pdbx_description
1 polymer ?
#
loop_
_entity_poly.entity_id
_entity_poly.type
_entity_poly.pdbx_seq_one_letter_code
_entity_poly.pdbx_strand_id
1 'polypeptide(L)'
;MSKSKGLEKVRDLLETLSIRRHPFLEKCAETKVLAMTDFDLAIHEYRSLANQAIFNKQFQQQIQGMKIVSIDEIQGYLEQESFGDNLLTALKSLKQEYVRSILQPAVRTYLSRNSGEPSDIESLYEYALNIDGLIEIVEFLARIR
;
A
#
# COMPACT_ATOMS: atom_id res chain seq x y z
N MET A 1 12.95 -27.97 16.33
CA MET A 1 12.88 -26.55 16.73
C MET A 1 12.26 -25.76 15.59
N SER A 2 11.21 -24.94 15.77
CA SER A 2 11.05 -23.64 15.03
C SER A 2 9.64 -23.02 15.01
N LYS A 3 8.52 -23.75 15.21
CA LYS A 3 7.16 -23.16 15.07
C LYS A 3 6.85 -22.04 16.09
N SER A 4 7.27 -22.20 17.35
CA SER A 4 7.03 -21.18 18.40
C SER A 4 7.76 -19.86 18.11
N LYS A 5 9.05 -19.93 17.74
CA LYS A 5 9.87 -18.74 17.46
C LYS A 5 9.41 -17.96 16.24
N GLY A 6 8.89 -18.64 15.22
CA GLY A 6 8.32 -17.97 14.04
C GLY A 6 7.05 -17.19 14.38
N LEU A 7 6.16 -17.78 15.19
CA LEU A 7 4.92 -17.14 15.62
C LEU A 7 5.20 -15.94 16.55
N GLU A 8 6.15 -16.06 17.46
CA GLU A 8 6.60 -14.94 18.30
C GLU A 8 7.08 -13.76 17.44
N LYS A 9 7.92 -14.00 16.43
CA LYS A 9 8.36 -12.95 15.51
C LYS A 9 7.23 -12.28 14.74
N VAL A 10 6.26 -13.06 14.25
CA VAL A 10 5.09 -12.49 13.57
C VAL A 10 4.27 -11.65 14.54
N ARG A 11 4.04 -12.13 15.77
CA ARG A 11 3.31 -11.40 16.80
C ARG A 11 4.00 -10.08 17.11
N ASP A 12 5.29 -10.10 17.40
CA ASP A 12 6.05 -8.91 17.80
C ASP A 12 6.08 -7.87 16.66
N LEU A 13 6.18 -8.33 15.39
CA LEU A 13 6.05 -7.47 14.22
C LEU A 13 4.65 -6.84 14.11
N LEU A 14 3.59 -7.64 14.27
CA LEU A 14 2.21 -7.15 14.18
C LEU A 14 1.86 -6.20 15.33
N GLU A 15 2.31 -6.49 16.55
CA GLU A 15 2.16 -5.58 17.70
C GLU A 15 2.81 -4.23 17.40
N THR A 16 4.06 -4.25 16.92
CA THR A 16 4.79 -3.04 16.53
C THR A 16 4.04 -2.22 15.48
N LEU A 17 3.57 -2.89 14.41
CA LEU A 17 2.82 -2.24 13.34
C LEU A 17 1.49 -1.68 13.86
N SER A 18 0.76 -2.42 14.70
CA SER A 18 -0.56 -2.03 15.19
C SER A 18 -0.56 -0.85 16.17
N ILE A 19 0.53 -0.65 16.92
CA ILE A 19 0.65 0.45 17.90
C ILE A 19 1.12 1.73 17.22
N ARG A 20 1.75 1.62 16.05
CA ARG A 20 2.32 2.77 15.35
C ARG A 20 1.22 3.67 14.79
N ARG A 21 1.49 4.98 14.76
CA ARG A 21 0.70 5.89 13.91
C ARG A 21 1.05 5.65 12.45
N HIS A 22 0.03 5.71 11.61
CA HIS A 22 0.15 5.60 10.15
C HIS A 22 -0.33 6.92 9.51
N PRO A 23 0.55 7.95 9.43
CA PRO A 23 0.16 9.27 8.93
C PRO A 23 -0.41 9.24 7.50
N PHE A 24 0.03 8.27 6.69
CA PHE A 24 -0.52 8.09 5.35
C PHE A 24 -1.99 7.66 5.38
N LEU A 25 -2.35 6.71 6.26
CA LEU A 25 -3.73 6.26 6.42
C LEU A 25 -4.63 7.34 7.02
N GLU A 26 -4.08 8.18 7.92
CA GLU A 26 -4.78 9.37 8.43
C GLU A 26 -5.15 10.31 7.28
N LYS A 27 -4.21 10.64 6.38
CA LYS A 27 -4.49 11.44 5.17
C LYS A 27 -5.50 10.77 4.23
N CYS A 28 -5.47 9.44 4.13
CA CYS A 28 -6.46 8.70 3.35
C CYS A 28 -7.87 8.87 3.93
N ALA A 29 -8.00 8.82 5.27
CA ALA A 29 -9.26 9.07 5.94
C ALA A 29 -9.74 10.52 5.76
N GLU A 30 -8.83 11.50 5.89
CA GLU A 30 -9.12 12.92 5.64
C GLU A 30 -9.61 13.15 4.20
N THR A 31 -9.00 12.49 3.22
CA THR A 31 -9.41 12.58 1.80
C THR A 31 -10.82 12.04 1.59
N LYS A 32 -11.20 10.95 2.27
CA LYS A 32 -12.58 10.43 2.23
C LYS A 32 -13.58 11.43 2.83
N VAL A 33 -13.24 12.07 3.95
CA VAL A 33 -14.09 13.11 4.55
C VAL A 33 -14.20 14.31 3.63
N LEU A 34 -13.09 14.74 3.03
CA LEU A 34 -13.06 15.86 2.09
C LEU A 34 -13.98 15.63 0.89
N ALA A 35 -14.04 14.40 0.38
CA ALA A 35 -14.89 14.05 -0.74
C ALA A 35 -16.40 14.26 -0.47
N MET A 36 -16.81 14.33 0.80
CA MET A 36 -18.19 14.64 1.18
C MET A 36 -18.54 16.12 1.04
N THR A 37 -17.53 17.00 1.01
CA THR A 37 -17.72 18.46 0.95
C THR A 37 -17.18 19.08 -0.32
N ASP A 38 -16.09 18.54 -0.86
CA ASP A 38 -15.40 19.02 -2.06
C ASP A 38 -14.80 17.81 -2.80
N PHE A 39 -15.57 17.27 -3.75
CA PHE A 39 -15.22 16.05 -4.46
C PHE A 39 -14.01 16.25 -5.40
N ASP A 40 -13.94 17.40 -6.06
CA ASP A 40 -12.85 17.70 -6.99
C ASP A 40 -11.52 17.87 -6.23
N LEU A 41 -11.55 18.55 -5.08
CA LEU A 41 -10.36 18.64 -4.23
C LEU A 41 -9.94 17.28 -3.68
N ALA A 42 -10.88 16.40 -3.32
CA ALA A 42 -10.56 15.05 -2.89
C ALA A 42 -9.90 14.20 -3.99
N ILE A 43 -10.29 14.38 -5.25
CA ILE A 43 -9.61 13.78 -6.40
C ILE A 43 -8.16 14.29 -6.51
N HIS A 44 -7.93 15.59 -6.34
CA HIS A 44 -6.59 16.17 -6.36
C HIS A 44 -5.71 15.60 -5.22
N GLU A 45 -6.24 15.53 -4.01
CA GLU A 45 -5.52 14.96 -2.85
C GLU A 45 -5.24 13.47 -3.04
N TYR A 46 -6.19 12.72 -3.59
CA TYR A 46 -5.97 11.31 -3.92
C TYR A 46 -4.80 11.13 -4.92
N ARG A 47 -4.71 11.95 -5.97
CA ARG A 47 -3.57 11.89 -6.92
C ARG A 47 -2.25 12.20 -6.22
N SER A 48 -2.25 13.18 -5.30
CA SER A 48 -1.07 13.49 -4.48
C SER A 48 -0.63 12.31 -3.62
N LEU A 49 -1.58 11.61 -2.98
CA LEU A 49 -1.32 10.40 -2.20
C LEU A 49 -0.82 9.24 -3.05
N ALA A 50 -1.41 9.02 -4.24
CA ALA A 50 -0.95 7.99 -5.16
C ALA A 50 0.50 8.24 -5.61
N ASN A 51 0.86 9.50 -5.90
CA ASN A 51 2.24 9.92 -6.17
C ASN A 51 3.19 9.64 -5.01
N GLN A 52 2.75 9.94 -3.78
CA GLN A 52 3.54 9.67 -2.58
C GLN A 52 3.72 8.19 -2.28
N ALA A 53 2.75 7.33 -2.59
CA ALA A 53 2.79 5.91 -2.23
C ALA A 53 3.42 5.03 -3.33
N ILE A 54 3.03 5.24 -4.59
CA ILE A 54 3.34 4.34 -5.71
C ILE A 54 4.48 4.91 -6.56
N PHE A 55 4.50 6.21 -6.80
CA PHE A 55 5.45 6.84 -7.73
C PHE A 55 6.67 7.45 -7.04
N ASN A 56 6.78 7.30 -5.72
CA ASN A 56 7.97 7.76 -5.00
C ASN A 56 9.20 6.91 -5.34
N LYS A 57 10.38 7.53 -5.28
CA LYS A 57 11.66 6.90 -5.64
C LYS A 57 11.96 5.63 -4.81
N GLN A 58 11.60 5.62 -3.53
CA GLN A 58 11.92 4.51 -2.62
C GLN A 58 11.10 3.26 -2.96
N PHE A 59 9.80 3.41 -3.22
CA PHE A 59 8.94 2.33 -3.71
C PHE A 59 9.43 1.83 -5.07
N GLN A 60 9.74 2.74 -5.99
CA GLN A 60 10.27 2.38 -7.33
C GLN A 60 11.59 1.59 -7.26
N GLN A 61 12.47 1.92 -6.30
CA GLN A 61 13.67 1.13 -6.01
C GLN A 61 13.32 -0.25 -5.42
N GLN A 62 12.35 -0.31 -4.52
CA GLN A 62 11.94 -1.55 -3.86
C GLN A 62 11.37 -2.58 -4.84
N ILE A 63 10.68 -2.10 -5.88
CA ILE A 63 10.10 -2.95 -6.92
C ILE A 63 11.03 -3.15 -8.13
N GLN A 64 12.23 -2.56 -8.12
CA GLN A 64 13.13 -2.59 -9.27
C GLN A 64 13.49 -4.05 -9.63
N GLY A 65 13.29 -4.40 -10.90
CA GLY A 65 13.51 -5.78 -11.38
C GLY A 65 12.34 -6.73 -11.14
N MET A 66 11.26 -6.28 -10.49
CA MET A 66 9.98 -6.99 -10.44
C MET A 66 9.11 -6.63 -11.62
N LYS A 67 8.39 -7.61 -12.17
CA LYS A 67 7.36 -7.36 -13.18
C LYS A 67 6.06 -6.97 -12.49
N ILE A 68 5.87 -5.68 -12.24
CA ILE A 68 4.63 -5.11 -11.71
C ILE A 68 3.97 -4.31 -12.84
N VAL A 69 3.04 -4.94 -13.55
CA VAL A 69 2.42 -4.36 -14.76
C VAL A 69 1.40 -3.28 -14.39
N SER A 70 0.81 -3.41 -13.20
CA SER A 70 -0.30 -2.58 -12.75
C SER A 70 0.09 -1.10 -12.54
N ILE A 71 1.38 -0.76 -12.43
CA ILE A 71 1.83 0.62 -12.16
C ILE A 71 1.58 1.54 -13.35
N ASP A 72 1.91 1.08 -14.56
CA ASP A 72 1.72 1.87 -15.78
C ASP A 72 0.22 2.09 -16.04
N GLU A 73 -0.61 1.09 -15.75
CA GLU A 73 -2.08 1.19 -15.83
C GLU A 73 -2.62 2.23 -14.83
N ILE A 74 -2.17 2.17 -13.58
CA ILE A 74 -2.56 3.15 -12.55
C ILE A 74 -2.17 4.56 -13.00
N GLN A 75 -0.94 4.75 -13.49
CA GLN A 75 -0.50 6.06 -13.98
C GLN A 75 -1.42 6.58 -15.08
N GLY A 76 -1.73 5.75 -16.08
CA GLY A 76 -2.64 6.13 -17.16
C GLY A 76 -4.03 6.54 -16.67
N TYR A 77 -4.61 5.82 -15.71
CA TYR A 77 -5.92 6.18 -15.14
C TYR A 77 -5.87 7.48 -14.32
N LEU A 78 -4.78 7.74 -13.60
CA LEU A 78 -4.60 8.99 -12.84
C LEU A 78 -4.41 10.21 -13.75
N GLU A 79 -3.72 10.05 -14.88
CA GLU A 79 -3.52 11.11 -15.87
C GLU A 79 -4.81 11.47 -16.62
N GLN A 80 -5.66 10.47 -16.88
CA GLN A 80 -6.96 10.64 -17.54
C GLN A 80 -8.10 11.05 -16.59
N GLU A 81 -7.81 11.19 -15.29
CA GLU A 81 -8.81 11.44 -14.24
C GLU A 81 -9.95 10.42 -14.24
N SER A 82 -9.64 9.18 -14.64
CA SER A 82 -10.57 8.07 -14.75
C SER A 82 -10.67 7.35 -13.40
N PHE A 83 -11.45 7.90 -12.48
CA PHE A 83 -11.76 7.29 -11.19
C PHE A 83 -12.94 6.33 -11.31
N GLY A 84 -12.75 5.07 -10.91
CA GLY A 84 -13.78 4.03 -10.97
C GLY A 84 -13.21 2.63 -10.97
N ASP A 85 -14.00 1.66 -11.46
CA ASP A 85 -13.71 0.23 -11.38
C ASP A 85 -12.38 -0.17 -12.02
N ASN A 86 -11.96 0.49 -13.11
CA ASN A 86 -10.71 0.19 -13.79
C ASN A 86 -9.49 0.56 -12.92
N LEU A 87 -9.48 1.77 -12.34
CA LEU A 87 -8.43 2.20 -11.41
C LEU A 87 -8.42 1.31 -10.16
N LEU A 88 -9.60 0.99 -9.62
CA LEU A 88 -9.74 0.10 -8.47
C LEU A 88 -9.17 -1.30 -8.76
N THR A 89 -9.46 -1.83 -9.95
CA THR A 89 -8.94 -3.13 -10.40
C THR A 89 -7.43 -3.09 -10.52
N ALA A 90 -6.86 -2.04 -11.13
CA ALA A 90 -5.41 -1.88 -11.26
C ALA A 90 -4.72 -1.78 -9.89
N LEU A 91 -5.29 -1.05 -8.92
CA LEU A 91 -4.76 -0.97 -7.55
C LEU A 91 -4.81 -2.32 -6.82
N LYS A 92 -5.90 -3.07 -6.98
CA LYS A 92 -6.02 -4.43 -6.41
C LYS A 92 -5.00 -5.39 -7.04
N SER A 93 -4.78 -5.29 -8.35
CA SER A 93 -3.72 -6.03 -9.04
C SER A 93 -2.34 -5.65 -8.53
N LEU A 94 -2.04 -4.35 -8.38
CA LEU A 94 -0.80 -3.86 -7.79
C LEU A 94 -0.57 -4.46 -6.40
N LYS A 95 -1.58 -4.43 -5.53
CA LYS A 95 -1.50 -5.02 -4.19
C LYS A 95 -1.14 -6.51 -4.26
N GLN A 96 -1.84 -7.27 -5.10
CA GLN A 96 -1.60 -8.70 -5.23
C GLN A 96 -0.20 -9.00 -5.77
N GLU A 97 0.25 -8.27 -6.79
CA GLU A 97 1.58 -8.40 -7.39
C GLU A 97 2.67 -8.07 -6.35
N TYR A 98 2.51 -6.98 -5.61
CA TYR A 98 3.42 -6.55 -4.55
C TYR A 98 3.49 -7.58 -3.42
N VAL A 99 2.35 -8.03 -2.89
CA VAL A 99 2.31 -9.01 -1.81
C VAL A 99 2.97 -10.31 -2.22
N ARG A 100 2.65 -10.82 -3.42
CA ARG A 100 3.18 -12.10 -3.91
C ARG A 100 4.67 -12.04 -4.22
N SER A 101 5.13 -10.95 -4.85
CA SER A 101 6.48 -10.89 -5.41
C SER A 101 7.50 -10.29 -4.44
N ILE A 102 7.06 -9.49 -3.47
CA ILE A 102 7.95 -8.76 -2.55
C ILE A 102 7.70 -9.15 -1.10
N LEU A 103 6.49 -8.89 -0.59
CA LEU A 103 6.23 -9.02 0.85
C LEU A 103 6.30 -10.49 1.32
N GLN A 104 5.66 -11.42 0.60
CA GLN A 104 5.68 -12.84 0.97
C GLN A 104 7.11 -13.44 0.98
N PRO A 105 7.94 -13.23 -0.06
CA PRO A 105 9.34 -13.66 -0.01
C PRO A 105 10.15 -13.03 1.13
N ALA A 106 9.95 -11.74 1.41
CA ALA A 106 10.63 -11.05 2.50
C ALA A 106 10.26 -11.65 3.87
N VAL A 107 8.95 -11.82 4.12
CA VAL A 107 8.45 -12.46 5.35
C VAL A 107 9.00 -13.87 5.51
N ARG A 108 8.98 -14.70 4.46
CA ARG A 108 9.57 -16.05 4.51
C ARG A 108 11.05 -16.00 4.89
N THR A 109 11.79 -15.06 4.32
CA THR A 109 13.22 -14.88 4.61
C THR A 109 13.45 -14.49 6.07
N TYR A 110 12.69 -13.53 6.60
CA TYR A 110 12.80 -13.10 7.99
C TYR A 110 12.43 -14.16 9.02
N LEU A 111 11.40 -14.96 8.73
CA LEU A 111 11.03 -16.08 9.60
C LEU A 111 12.12 -17.16 9.60
N SER A 112 12.85 -17.33 8.48
CA SER A 112 13.93 -18.32 8.37
C SER A 112 15.27 -17.87 8.96
N ARG A 113 15.55 -16.56 9.00
CA ARG A 113 16.82 -16.02 9.51
C ARG A 113 16.75 -15.77 11.01
N ASN A 114 17.76 -16.19 11.78
CA ASN A 114 17.83 -15.90 13.21
C ASN A 114 18.15 -14.43 13.53
N SER A 115 18.58 -13.62 12.56
CA SER A 115 19.13 -12.27 12.76
C SER A 115 18.68 -11.22 11.73
N GLY A 116 17.42 -11.26 11.27
CA GLY A 116 16.87 -10.20 10.42
C GLY A 116 16.46 -8.98 11.24
N GLU A 117 16.80 -7.77 10.81
CA GLU A 117 16.28 -6.54 11.41
C GLU A 117 14.78 -6.39 11.09
N PRO A 118 13.91 -6.15 12.09
CA PRO A 118 12.46 -5.97 11.87
C PRO A 118 12.11 -4.79 10.95
N SER A 119 12.93 -3.74 10.97
CA SER A 119 12.75 -2.47 10.24
C SER A 119 12.57 -2.64 8.74
N ASP A 120 13.31 -3.57 8.13
CA ASP A 120 13.23 -3.81 6.69
C ASP A 120 11.84 -4.30 6.29
N ILE A 121 11.26 -5.22 7.07
CA ILE A 121 9.94 -5.77 6.80
C ILE A 121 8.83 -4.80 7.14
N GLU A 122 8.98 -4.03 8.22
CA GLU A 122 8.02 -2.98 8.57
C GLU A 122 7.80 -2.01 7.39
N SER A 123 8.88 -1.59 6.72
CA SER A 123 8.77 -0.71 5.54
C SER A 123 7.98 -1.36 4.40
N LEU A 124 8.16 -2.67 4.20
CA LEU A 124 7.44 -3.42 3.16
C LEU A 124 5.95 -3.56 3.49
N TYR A 125 5.62 -3.72 4.77
CA TYR A 125 4.23 -3.72 5.23
C TYR A 125 3.60 -2.34 5.07
N GLU A 126 4.32 -1.26 5.39
CA GLU A 126 3.81 0.10 5.25
C GLU A 126 3.42 0.40 3.80
N TYR A 127 4.20 -0.06 2.81
CA TYR A 127 3.80 0.08 1.40
C TYR A 127 2.53 -0.70 1.05
N ALA A 128 2.35 -1.91 1.58
CA ALA A 128 1.11 -2.65 1.39
C ALA A 128 -0.09 -1.93 2.02
N LEU A 129 0.07 -1.35 3.20
CA LEU A 129 -0.94 -0.53 3.87
C LEU A 129 -1.26 0.74 3.08
N ASN A 130 -0.26 1.41 2.52
CA ASN A 130 -0.48 2.59 1.70
C ASN A 130 -1.30 2.27 0.44
N ILE A 131 -1.03 1.12 -0.20
CA ILE A 131 -1.85 0.66 -1.33
C ILE A 131 -3.29 0.39 -0.87
N ASP A 132 -3.49 -0.19 0.32
CA ASP A 132 -4.82 -0.38 0.90
C ASP A 132 -5.56 0.94 1.16
N GLY A 133 -4.88 1.94 1.71
CA GLY A 133 -5.44 3.27 1.92
C GLY A 133 -5.93 3.89 0.60
N LEU A 134 -5.16 3.75 -0.49
CA LEU A 134 -5.57 4.22 -1.81
C LEU A 134 -6.79 3.46 -2.35
N ILE A 135 -6.82 2.14 -2.21
CA ILE A 135 -7.96 1.30 -2.60
C ILE A 135 -9.22 1.78 -1.89
N GLU A 136 -9.15 2.00 -0.57
CA GLU A 136 -10.31 2.45 0.21
C GLU A 136 -10.84 3.81 -0.24
N ILE A 137 -9.96 4.76 -0.60
CA ILE A 137 -10.40 6.05 -1.12
C ILE A 137 -11.17 5.85 -2.43
N VAL A 138 -10.63 5.10 -3.39
CA VAL A 138 -11.30 4.87 -4.68
C VAL A 138 -12.63 4.16 -4.49
N GLU A 139 -12.70 3.15 -3.63
CA GLU A 139 -13.96 2.48 -3.30
C GLU A 139 -14.98 3.43 -2.66
N PHE A 140 -14.52 4.35 -1.82
CA PHE A 140 -15.39 5.36 -1.22
C PHE A 140 -15.88 6.36 -2.26
N LEU A 141 -14.98 6.93 -3.07
CA LEU A 141 -15.32 7.88 -4.13
C LEU A 141 -16.31 7.28 -5.13
N ALA A 142 -16.16 6.00 -5.47
CA ALA A 142 -17.07 5.28 -6.37
C ALA A 142 -18.48 5.07 -5.79
N ARG A 143 -18.66 5.14 -4.46
CA ARG A 143 -19.96 4.94 -3.79
C ARG A 143 -20.74 6.22 -3.56
N ILE A 144 -20.06 7.35 -3.46
CA ILE A 144 -20.68 8.65 -3.16
C ILE A 144 -20.97 9.47 -4.42
N ARG A 145 -20.47 9.01 -5.57
CA ARG A 145 -20.75 9.57 -6.90
C ARG A 145 -21.92 8.85 -7.54
#